data_AF-A0AAU9U0H5-F1
#
_entry.id   AF-A0AAU9U0H5-F1
#
_cell.length_a   1.000
_cell.length_b   1.000
_cell.length_c   1.000
_cell.angle_alpha   90.00
_cell.angle_beta   90.00
_cell.angle_gamma   90.00
#
_symmetry.space_group_name_H-M   'P 1'
#
loop_
_entity.id
_entity.type
_entity.pdbx_description
1 polymer ?
#
loop_
_entity_poly.entity_id
_entity_poly.type
_entity_poly.pdbx_seq_one_letter_code
_entity_poly.pdbx_strand_id
1 'polypeptide(L)'
;MINTDWPRILSNKSLKKCKQNSSLPLTKIKNKKDISNASAEKVVPPREEFLPVKDLKKVENLLPLTLYSKKQNKNRFKHRLNISIYKKYKIISADLRNRLHVEDPINELIAVNDIDKDFYSGVDGRPVRFRIPVFKSLKESLNKLLHIKQEIGIKKDCSLQIDTNYRNEMRVFEFAVKRLSDQVKSFDTFISESHHKSMTILSKSEKLRNQVELQLQELQSVAIEKFTIMSKLIGLEYKYGLQQKYGRFLYYLSPPSWRLRNRDFARSCEIEAKGFDFINSNEDDNFAVIFERLQHICYGVPIKPALYFTRPRDLMDVFDAMETQQLHYYTHVHHVAPYTKILKDGIITLKDIINQDSASVVSSIKRFEDFLLFSERKCAHLEEKFFKILYGLFYKCVAATDVLKLTVHLQFCYERVLQEKPLNMDLRTIAKSLEFVYMDLSKKLDSIKSDAVRRAVIKCMDIEKLQIRRANKAATELRLFHRLERELLRSFGFCTDNRYKPIKHKKDESKNSNKAKHIENNVQKKKSLTEAELEYLILFTDWTENEDPSTFLESLNLNDKNNEKDHDVI
;
A
#
# COMPACT_ATOMS: atom_id res chain seq x y z
N MET A 1 -58.46 -21.97 -15.13
CA MET A 1 -58.08 -20.59 -14.80
C MET A 1 -57.03 -20.15 -15.80
N ILE A 2 -57.51 -19.49 -16.84
CA ILE A 2 -56.74 -18.82 -17.87
C ILE A 2 -56.39 -17.45 -17.31
N ASN A 3 -55.14 -17.00 -17.45
CA ASN A 3 -54.84 -15.58 -17.58
C ASN A 3 -53.54 -15.43 -18.36
N THR A 4 -53.74 -15.35 -19.68
CA THR A 4 -52.97 -14.53 -20.60
C THR A 4 -52.88 -13.09 -20.08
N ASP A 5 -51.73 -12.45 -20.18
CA ASP A 5 -51.68 -11.01 -20.45
C ASP A 5 -50.32 -10.60 -21.05
N TRP A 6 -50.39 -10.28 -22.34
CA TRP A 6 -49.47 -9.36 -23.01
C TRP A 6 -49.91 -7.92 -22.72
N PRO A 7 -48.99 -6.94 -22.74
CA PRO A 7 -49.23 -5.85 -23.68
C PRO A 7 -47.98 -5.26 -24.37
N ARG A 8 -48.17 -5.06 -25.68
CA ARG A 8 -47.72 -3.99 -26.59
C ARG A 8 -46.57 -3.04 -26.19
N ILE A 9 -45.52 -3.12 -27.02
CA ILE A 9 -44.88 -2.06 -27.84
C ILE A 9 -45.35 -0.61 -27.58
N LEU A 10 -44.41 0.26 -27.18
CA LEU A 10 -44.05 1.52 -27.86
C LEU A 10 -42.86 2.20 -27.14
N SER A 11 -41.80 2.49 -27.89
CA SER A 11 -41.24 3.85 -28.07
C SER A 11 -39.71 3.89 -28.20
N ASN A 12 -39.31 4.78 -29.10
CA ASN A 12 -37.97 5.09 -29.57
C ASN A 12 -37.03 5.59 -28.46
N LYS A 13 -35.73 5.26 -28.58
CA LYS A 13 -34.58 6.20 -28.66
C LYS A 13 -33.31 5.51 -28.13
N SER A 14 -32.31 5.40 -28.98
CA SER A 14 -31.03 6.12 -28.83
C SER A 14 -29.94 5.45 -29.67
N LEU A 15 -29.47 6.18 -30.67
CA LEU A 15 -28.22 5.91 -31.35
C LEU A 15 -27.07 5.97 -30.33
N LYS A 16 -26.37 4.85 -30.14
CA LYS A 16 -25.01 4.84 -29.59
C LYS A 16 -24.01 4.53 -30.69
N LYS A 17 -23.14 5.52 -30.91
CA LYS A 17 -21.89 5.45 -31.67
C LYS A 17 -21.01 4.34 -31.11
N CYS A 18 -20.42 3.53 -31.99
CA CYS A 18 -19.10 2.96 -31.77
C CYS A 18 -18.27 3.11 -33.05
N LYS A 19 -17.30 4.02 -32.98
CA LYS A 19 -16.15 4.11 -33.87
C LYS A 19 -15.20 2.98 -33.49
N GLN A 20 -14.74 2.19 -34.45
CA GLN A 20 -13.34 1.72 -34.45
C GLN A 20 -12.81 1.80 -35.87
N ASN A 21 -11.68 2.48 -35.97
CA ASN A 21 -10.89 2.71 -37.18
C ASN A 21 -9.97 1.50 -37.42
N SER A 22 -9.71 1.18 -38.68
CA SER A 22 -8.42 0.62 -39.11
C SER A 22 -8.12 1.06 -40.56
N SER A 23 -7.27 2.09 -40.64
CA SER A 23 -6.20 2.42 -41.63
C SER A 23 -6.04 1.54 -42.88
N LEU A 24 -6.15 2.07 -44.11
CA LEU A 24 -5.14 2.75 -45.00
C LEU A 24 -4.60 1.78 -46.09
N PRO A 25 -3.95 2.23 -47.18
CA PRO A 25 -4.37 3.14 -48.27
C PRO A 25 -4.08 2.54 -49.68
N LEU A 26 -4.42 3.19 -50.80
CA LEU A 26 -3.51 3.37 -51.95
C LEU A 26 -4.13 4.19 -53.12
N THR A 27 -3.40 5.27 -53.43
CA THR A 27 -3.06 5.86 -54.74
C THR A 27 -4.14 6.29 -55.77
N LYS A 28 -4.15 7.61 -55.98
CA LYS A 28 -4.51 8.29 -57.23
C LYS A 28 -3.43 8.05 -58.28
N ILE A 29 -3.81 7.70 -59.49
CA ILE A 29 -3.04 7.98 -60.72
C ILE A 29 -3.95 8.65 -61.73
N LYS A 30 -3.52 9.84 -62.16
CA LYS A 30 -4.05 10.63 -63.27
C LYS A 30 -3.71 9.94 -64.58
N ASN A 31 -4.57 10.05 -65.59
CA ASN A 31 -4.13 10.27 -66.97
C ASN A 31 -5.21 11.01 -67.76
N LYS A 32 -4.90 12.26 -68.12
CA LYS A 32 -5.50 12.98 -69.24
C LYS A 32 -4.76 12.53 -70.51
N LYS A 33 -5.50 12.22 -71.58
CA LYS A 33 -5.03 12.42 -72.95
C LYS A 33 -6.17 13.03 -73.74
N ASP A 34 -5.95 14.28 -74.14
CA ASP A 34 -6.70 14.99 -75.17
C ASP A 34 -6.37 14.38 -76.53
N ILE A 35 -7.40 14.12 -77.35
CA ILE A 35 -7.32 14.20 -78.80
C ILE A 35 -8.61 14.90 -79.26
N SER A 36 -8.51 16.22 -79.33
CA SER A 36 -9.30 17.06 -80.22
C SER A 36 -8.87 16.83 -81.67
N ASN A 37 -9.82 16.98 -82.59
CA ASN A 37 -9.71 17.06 -84.06
C ASN A 37 -10.03 15.76 -84.82
N ALA A 38 -11.33 15.57 -85.10
CA ALA A 38 -11.76 15.02 -86.38
C ALA A 38 -12.88 15.92 -86.91
N SER A 39 -12.53 16.60 -87.99
CA SER A 39 -13.33 17.50 -88.80
C SER A 39 -14.58 16.83 -89.37
N ALA A 40 -15.56 17.68 -89.67
CA ALA A 40 -16.80 17.33 -90.34
C ALA A 40 -16.55 16.63 -91.68
N GLU A 41 -16.77 15.32 -91.71
CA GLU A 41 -17.12 14.61 -92.93
C GLU A 41 -18.63 14.36 -92.96
N LYS A 42 -19.22 14.59 -94.13
CA LYS A 42 -20.62 14.34 -94.45
C LYS A 42 -20.95 12.87 -94.19
N VAL A 43 -21.61 12.57 -93.08
CA VAL A 43 -22.27 11.27 -92.89
C VAL A 43 -23.53 11.29 -93.74
N VAL A 44 -23.41 10.73 -94.94
CA VAL A 44 -24.52 10.20 -95.72
C VAL A 44 -25.27 9.18 -94.85
N PRO A 45 -26.61 9.22 -94.74
CA PRO A 45 -27.34 8.21 -93.98
C PRO A 45 -27.04 6.81 -94.56
N PRO A 46 -26.69 5.81 -93.73
CA PRO A 46 -26.57 4.44 -94.21
C PRO A 46 -27.95 3.95 -94.69
N ARG A 47 -27.92 3.23 -95.80
CA ARG A 47 -29.05 2.56 -96.45
C ARG A 47 -29.74 1.59 -95.49
N GLU A 48 -31.02 1.35 -95.74
CA GLU A 48 -31.93 0.49 -94.98
C GLU A 48 -31.43 -0.96 -94.88
N GLU A 49 -30.73 -1.28 -93.80
CA GLU A 49 -30.63 -2.65 -93.27
C GLU A 49 -30.93 -2.58 -91.77
N PHE A 50 -32.01 -3.24 -91.34
CA PHE A 50 -32.42 -3.27 -89.95
C PHE A 50 -31.42 -4.09 -89.12
N LEU A 51 -30.72 -3.43 -88.19
CA LEU A 51 -29.88 -4.12 -87.21
C LEU A 51 -30.74 -4.97 -86.25
N PRO A 52 -30.33 -6.21 -85.93
CA PRO A 52 -31.07 -7.09 -85.02
C PRO A 52 -31.19 -6.49 -83.61
N VAL A 53 -32.36 -6.64 -82.99
CA VAL A 53 -32.77 -6.04 -81.68
C VAL A 53 -31.80 -6.33 -80.53
N LYS A 54 -30.92 -7.32 -80.66
CA LYS A 54 -29.93 -7.70 -79.64
C LYS A 54 -28.76 -6.69 -79.54
N ASP A 55 -28.41 -5.99 -80.62
CA ASP A 55 -27.31 -5.00 -80.62
C ASP A 55 -27.74 -3.58 -80.25
N LEU A 56 -29.06 -3.31 -80.24
CA LEU A 56 -29.66 -2.05 -79.77
C LEU A 56 -29.70 -1.93 -78.23
N LYS A 57 -29.49 -3.03 -77.50
CA LYS A 57 -29.51 -3.03 -76.02
C LYS A 57 -28.14 -2.73 -75.38
N LYS A 58 -27.07 -2.62 -76.17
CA LYS A 58 -25.75 -2.24 -75.65
C LYS A 58 -25.76 -0.77 -75.25
N VAL A 59 -25.38 -0.48 -74.00
CA VAL A 59 -25.40 0.86 -73.39
C VAL A 59 -24.60 1.88 -74.21
N GLU A 60 -23.55 1.42 -74.87
CA GLU A 60 -22.65 2.21 -75.73
C GLU A 60 -23.34 2.79 -76.98
N ASN A 61 -24.39 2.13 -77.50
CA ASN A 61 -25.14 2.59 -78.70
C ASN A 61 -26.36 3.46 -78.35
N LEU A 62 -26.92 3.30 -77.14
CA LEU A 62 -28.06 4.09 -76.66
C LEU A 62 -27.66 5.49 -76.20
N LEU A 63 -26.43 5.66 -75.69
CA LEU A 63 -25.90 6.95 -75.25
C LEU A 63 -25.82 7.99 -76.38
N PRO A 64 -25.25 7.70 -77.57
CA PRO A 64 -25.24 8.61 -78.70
C PRO A 64 -26.65 8.96 -79.21
N LEU A 65 -27.56 7.98 -79.26
CA LEU A 65 -28.92 8.19 -79.77
C LEU A 65 -29.77 9.06 -78.82
N THR A 66 -29.64 8.84 -77.51
CA THR A 66 -30.31 9.66 -76.48
C THR A 66 -29.74 11.08 -76.45
N LEU A 67 -28.43 11.25 -76.64
CA LEU A 67 -27.80 12.57 -76.76
C LEU A 67 -28.25 13.31 -78.04
N TYR A 68 -28.35 12.60 -79.17
CA TYR A 68 -28.87 13.15 -80.42
C TYR A 68 -30.34 13.59 -80.27
N SER A 69 -31.20 12.73 -79.70
CA SER A 69 -32.61 13.05 -79.44
C SER A 69 -32.75 14.25 -78.49
N LYS A 70 -31.96 14.30 -77.41
CA LYS A 70 -31.91 15.46 -76.50
C LYS A 70 -31.47 16.74 -77.22
N LYS A 71 -30.48 16.67 -78.12
CA LYS A 71 -30.04 17.81 -78.93
C LYS A 71 -31.12 18.26 -79.92
N GLN A 72 -31.80 17.32 -80.58
CA GLN A 72 -32.91 17.61 -81.48
C GLN A 72 -34.09 18.25 -80.75
N ASN A 73 -34.43 17.76 -79.55
CA ASN A 73 -35.48 18.34 -78.70
C ASN A 73 -35.08 19.74 -78.19
N LYS A 74 -33.81 19.95 -77.82
CA LYS A 74 -33.29 21.28 -77.46
C LYS A 74 -33.35 22.25 -78.64
N ASN A 75 -33.07 21.79 -79.86
CA ASN A 75 -33.19 22.59 -81.08
C ASN A 75 -34.65 22.90 -81.44
N ARG A 76 -35.56 21.91 -81.32
CA ARG A 76 -37.01 22.14 -81.49
C ARG A 76 -37.55 23.11 -80.45
N PHE A 77 -37.09 23.02 -79.21
CA PHE A 77 -37.46 23.94 -78.13
C PHE A 77 -36.94 25.36 -78.40
N LYS A 78 -35.67 25.51 -78.82
CA LYS A 78 -35.12 26.80 -79.27
C LYS A 78 -35.90 27.38 -80.45
N HIS A 79 -36.27 26.56 -81.44
CA HIS A 79 -37.12 27.00 -82.54
C HIS A 79 -38.50 27.45 -82.04
N ARG A 80 -39.14 26.73 -81.10
CA ARG A 80 -40.42 27.15 -80.50
C ARG A 80 -40.31 28.43 -79.69
N LEU A 81 -39.18 28.71 -79.06
CA LEU A 81 -38.93 29.97 -78.34
C LEU A 81 -38.63 31.12 -79.30
N ASN A 82 -37.92 30.87 -80.41
CA ASN A 82 -37.55 31.88 -81.40
C ASN A 82 -38.69 32.31 -82.34
N ILE A 83 -39.83 31.59 -82.36
CA ILE A 83 -41.02 32.04 -83.10
C ILE A 83 -41.71 33.12 -82.27
N SER A 84 -41.71 34.36 -82.78
CA SER A 84 -42.42 35.48 -82.15
C SER A 84 -43.92 35.16 -81.99
N ILE A 85 -44.55 35.72 -80.96
CA ILE A 85 -45.96 35.45 -80.63
C ILE A 85 -46.88 35.69 -81.84
N TYR A 86 -46.60 36.73 -82.63
CA TYR A 86 -47.34 37.03 -83.87
C TYR A 86 -47.24 35.91 -84.92
N LYS A 87 -46.06 35.30 -85.09
CA LYS A 87 -45.87 34.16 -86.00
C LYS A 87 -46.54 32.89 -85.49
N LYS A 88 -46.58 32.67 -84.17
CA LYS A 88 -47.35 31.55 -83.57
C LYS A 88 -48.85 31.71 -83.83
N TYR A 89 -49.38 32.92 -83.64
CA TYR A 89 -50.77 33.22 -83.94
C TYR A 89 -51.08 33.04 -85.43
N LYS A 90 -50.18 33.46 -86.32
CA LYS A 90 -50.33 33.23 -87.77
C LYS A 90 -50.37 31.74 -88.13
N ILE A 91 -49.49 30.92 -87.55
CA ILE A 91 -49.47 29.46 -87.78
C ILE A 91 -50.76 28.81 -87.26
N ILE A 92 -51.20 29.17 -86.05
CA ILE A 92 -52.42 28.62 -85.45
C ILE A 92 -53.66 29.09 -86.23
N SER A 93 -53.71 30.35 -86.65
CA SER A 93 -54.80 30.89 -87.47
C SER A 93 -54.84 30.27 -88.87
N ALA A 94 -53.69 29.91 -89.44
CA ALA A 94 -53.62 29.20 -90.72
C ALA A 94 -54.06 27.74 -90.58
N ASP A 95 -53.65 27.05 -89.52
CA ASP A 95 -54.12 25.68 -89.22
C ASP A 95 -55.63 25.67 -88.93
N LEU A 96 -56.15 26.66 -88.18
CA LEU A 96 -57.59 26.81 -87.94
C LEU A 96 -58.36 27.14 -89.23
N ARG A 97 -57.86 28.05 -90.07
CA ARG A 97 -58.48 28.36 -91.38
C ARG A 97 -58.49 27.14 -92.29
N ASN A 98 -57.42 26.35 -92.33
CA ASN A 98 -57.35 25.14 -93.16
C ASN A 98 -58.27 24.02 -92.65
N ARG A 99 -58.54 23.95 -91.34
CA ARG A 99 -59.48 22.98 -90.76
C ARG A 99 -60.95 23.39 -90.89
N LEU A 100 -61.23 24.69 -90.99
CA LEU A 100 -62.58 25.26 -91.16
C LEU A 100 -62.96 25.52 -92.63
N HIS A 101 -62.01 25.42 -93.56
CA HIS A 101 -62.30 25.58 -94.98
C HIS A 101 -63.04 24.34 -95.50
N VAL A 102 -64.35 24.49 -95.65
CA VAL A 102 -65.18 23.66 -96.52
C VAL A 102 -65.20 24.38 -97.87
N GLU A 103 -64.89 23.68 -98.96
CA GLU A 103 -65.05 24.25 -100.30
C GLU A 103 -66.54 24.49 -100.55
N ASP A 104 -66.96 25.75 -100.63
CA ASP A 104 -68.30 26.10 -101.08
C ASP A 104 -68.44 25.68 -102.56
N PRO A 105 -69.54 25.03 -102.97
CA PRO A 105 -69.71 24.63 -104.36
C PRO A 105 -69.76 25.87 -105.26
N ILE A 106 -69.09 25.79 -106.41
CA ILE A 106 -68.99 26.87 -107.41
C ILE A 106 -70.39 27.16 -107.97
N ASN A 107 -71.09 28.13 -107.39
CA ASN A 107 -72.29 28.74 -107.96
C ASN A 107 -71.87 29.75 -109.05
N GLU A 108 -71.26 29.27 -110.13
CA GLU A 108 -71.14 30.04 -111.36
C GLU A 108 -72.44 29.85 -112.16
N LEU A 109 -73.37 30.80 -112.00
CA LEU A 109 -74.45 31.03 -112.95
C LEU A 109 -73.82 31.47 -114.28
N ILE A 110 -73.53 30.52 -115.16
CA ILE A 110 -73.06 30.79 -116.53
C ILE A 110 -74.24 31.38 -117.31
N ALA A 111 -74.12 32.67 -117.66
CA ALA A 111 -75.05 33.35 -118.53
C ALA A 111 -75.07 32.70 -119.93
N VAL A 112 -76.28 32.44 -120.44
CA VAL A 112 -76.55 31.85 -121.76
C VAL A 112 -75.97 32.73 -122.87
N ASN A 113 -74.84 32.37 -123.47
CA ASN A 113 -74.36 32.97 -124.72
C ASN A 113 -73.47 32.07 -125.60
N ASP A 114 -73.53 30.75 -125.43
CA ASP A 114 -72.98 29.80 -126.41
C ASP A 114 -74.12 28.94 -126.96
N ILE A 115 -74.69 29.35 -128.09
CA ILE A 115 -75.54 28.50 -128.92
C ILE A 115 -74.70 28.07 -130.13
N ASP A 116 -74.62 26.76 -130.32
CA ASP A 116 -73.87 26.07 -131.36
C ASP A 116 -74.28 26.48 -132.78
N LYS A 117 -73.31 26.60 -133.70
CA LYS A 117 -73.49 27.17 -135.05
C LYS A 117 -74.48 26.38 -135.91
N ASP A 118 -74.67 25.11 -135.59
CA ASP A 118 -75.52 24.21 -136.38
C ASP A 118 -76.98 24.19 -135.93
N PHE A 119 -77.34 24.88 -134.83
CA PHE A 119 -78.70 24.85 -134.29
C PHE A 119 -79.75 25.48 -135.23
N TYR A 120 -79.36 26.43 -136.09
CA TYR A 120 -80.26 27.03 -137.08
C TYR A 120 -80.17 26.39 -138.48
N SER A 121 -79.31 25.40 -138.69
CA SER A 121 -79.17 24.72 -139.99
C SER A 121 -80.37 23.85 -140.38
N GLY A 122 -81.28 23.57 -139.44
CA GLY A 122 -82.50 22.77 -139.66
C GLY A 122 -83.75 23.54 -140.09
N VAL A 123 -83.68 24.85 -140.39
CA VAL A 123 -84.89 25.68 -140.62
C VAL A 123 -84.93 26.37 -142.00
N ASP A 124 -84.01 26.06 -142.92
CA ASP A 124 -84.13 26.51 -144.31
C ASP A 124 -84.82 25.46 -145.18
N GLY A 125 -86.10 25.69 -145.50
CA GLY A 125 -86.77 24.96 -146.57
C GLY A 125 -88.25 24.65 -146.38
N ARG A 126 -89.09 25.64 -146.00
CA ARG A 126 -90.54 25.71 -146.36
C ARG A 126 -91.14 27.06 -145.95
N PRO A 127 -91.77 27.83 -146.85
CA PRO A 127 -92.47 29.05 -146.48
C PRO A 127 -93.88 28.70 -145.96
N VAL A 128 -94.20 29.05 -144.72
CA VAL A 128 -95.59 29.03 -144.23
C VAL A 128 -96.04 30.46 -143.99
N ARG A 129 -97.00 30.89 -144.80
CA ARG A 129 -97.66 32.20 -144.73
C ARG A 129 -98.50 32.29 -143.44
N PHE A 130 -98.17 33.29 -142.61
CA PHE A 130 -98.99 34.05 -141.63
C PHE A 130 -100.00 33.32 -140.70
N ARG A 131 -99.67 33.19 -139.39
CA ARG A 131 -100.27 33.91 -138.20
C ARG A 131 -100.16 33.13 -136.84
N ILE A 132 -99.77 33.87 -135.78
CA ILE A 132 -100.08 33.77 -134.31
C ILE A 132 -99.11 32.99 -133.36
N PRO A 133 -98.89 33.45 -132.09
CA PRO A 133 -97.71 33.15 -131.26
C PRO A 133 -97.99 32.12 -130.13
N VAL A 134 -97.43 30.92 -130.25
CA VAL A 134 -97.38 29.89 -129.18
C VAL A 134 -95.94 29.60 -128.71
N PHE A 135 -94.94 30.13 -129.42
CA PHE A 135 -93.54 29.78 -129.22
C PHE A 135 -92.88 30.35 -127.95
N LYS A 136 -93.45 31.40 -127.32
CA LYS A 136 -92.84 32.03 -126.14
C LYS A 136 -92.98 31.17 -124.87
N SER A 137 -94.12 30.49 -124.68
CA SER A 137 -94.35 29.59 -123.55
C SER A 137 -93.55 28.29 -123.66
N LEU A 138 -93.34 27.80 -124.88
CA LEU A 138 -92.57 26.58 -125.14
C LEU A 138 -91.07 26.78 -124.83
N LYS A 139 -90.51 27.94 -125.17
CA LYS A 139 -89.12 28.30 -124.83
C LYS A 139 -88.89 28.39 -123.32
N GLU A 140 -89.82 29.02 -122.58
CA GLU A 140 -89.74 29.06 -121.11
C GLU A 140 -89.87 27.68 -120.47
N SER A 141 -90.74 26.81 -121.02
CA SER A 141 -90.88 25.42 -120.54
C SER A 141 -89.63 24.58 -120.78
N LEU A 142 -88.95 24.78 -121.92
CA LEU A 142 -87.68 24.11 -122.23
C LEU A 142 -86.55 24.58 -121.32
N ASN A 143 -86.44 25.88 -121.05
CA ASN A 143 -85.43 26.40 -120.12
C ASN A 143 -85.67 25.90 -118.69
N LYS A 144 -86.93 25.86 -118.23
CA LYS A 144 -87.27 25.25 -116.92
C LYS A 144 -86.90 23.77 -116.87
N LEU A 145 -87.18 23.02 -117.95
CA LEU A 145 -86.78 21.62 -118.06
C LEU A 145 -85.25 21.45 -118.00
N LEU A 146 -84.50 22.35 -118.63
CA LEU A 146 -83.03 22.33 -118.64
C LEU A 146 -82.45 22.63 -117.25
N HIS A 147 -82.96 23.64 -116.56
CA HIS A 147 -82.58 23.94 -115.17
C HIS A 147 -82.89 22.78 -114.22
N ILE A 148 -84.06 22.17 -114.33
CA ILE A 148 -84.42 20.99 -113.53
C ILE A 148 -83.45 19.83 -113.82
N LYS A 149 -83.08 19.60 -115.09
CA LYS A 149 -82.08 18.57 -115.43
C LYS A 149 -80.70 18.88 -114.86
N GLN A 150 -80.28 20.15 -114.86
CA GLN A 150 -79.01 20.57 -114.27
C GLN A 150 -79.01 20.41 -112.75
N GLU A 151 -80.10 20.80 -112.06
CA GLU A 151 -80.25 20.57 -110.62
C GLU A 151 -80.24 19.08 -110.27
N ILE A 152 -80.89 18.24 -111.08
CA ILE A 152 -80.84 16.78 -110.93
C ILE A 152 -79.41 16.27 -111.12
N GLY A 153 -78.65 16.82 -112.08
CA GLY A 153 -77.24 16.49 -112.30
C GLY A 153 -76.39 16.82 -111.06
N ILE A 154 -76.46 18.07 -110.59
CA ILE A 154 -75.71 18.53 -109.40
C ILE A 154 -76.06 17.68 -108.17
N LYS A 155 -77.35 17.41 -107.93
CA LYS A 155 -77.78 16.55 -106.81
C LYS A 155 -77.25 15.12 -106.92
N LYS A 156 -77.20 14.56 -108.14
CA LYS A 156 -76.60 13.23 -108.38
C LYS A 156 -75.11 13.23 -108.13
N ASP A 157 -74.39 14.27 -108.56
CA ASP A 157 -72.95 14.39 -108.32
C ASP A 157 -72.63 14.55 -106.83
N CYS A 158 -73.41 15.36 -106.10
CA CYS A 158 -73.31 15.43 -104.63
C CYS A 158 -73.60 14.08 -103.97
N SER A 159 -74.61 13.35 -104.43
CA SER A 159 -74.90 12.00 -103.93
C SER A 159 -73.72 11.05 -104.16
N LEU A 160 -73.09 11.12 -105.34
CA LEU A 160 -71.94 10.29 -105.69
C LEU A 160 -70.69 10.68 -104.88
N GLN A 161 -70.50 11.96 -104.60
CA GLN A 161 -69.44 12.46 -103.72
C GLN A 161 -69.63 11.99 -102.27
N ILE A 162 -70.87 11.99 -101.77
CA ILE A 162 -71.20 11.45 -100.44
C ILE A 162 -70.90 9.95 -100.39
N ASP A 163 -71.32 9.18 -101.40
CA ASP A 163 -71.07 7.73 -101.46
C ASP A 163 -69.58 7.40 -101.53
N THR A 164 -68.82 8.16 -102.32
CA THR A 164 -67.36 7.98 -102.41
C THR A 164 -66.66 8.34 -101.10
N ASN A 165 -67.07 9.43 -100.43
CA ASN A 165 -66.55 9.79 -99.11
C ASN A 165 -66.88 8.74 -98.06
N TYR A 166 -68.13 8.25 -98.02
CA TYR A 166 -68.54 7.19 -97.11
C TYR A 166 -67.69 5.92 -97.29
N ARG A 167 -67.44 5.50 -98.55
CA ARG A 167 -66.57 4.36 -98.84
C ARG A 167 -65.13 4.59 -98.37
N ASN A 168 -64.62 5.81 -98.51
CA ASN A 168 -63.27 6.15 -98.06
C ASN A 168 -63.19 6.15 -96.52
N GLU A 169 -64.18 6.73 -95.83
CA GLU A 169 -64.28 6.71 -94.37
C GLU A 169 -64.39 5.29 -93.83
N MET A 170 -65.20 4.42 -94.45
CA MET A 170 -65.29 3.02 -94.05
C MET A 170 -63.96 2.29 -94.23
N ARG A 171 -63.22 2.54 -95.32
CA ARG A 171 -61.88 1.96 -95.50
C ARG A 171 -60.91 2.42 -94.40
N VAL A 172 -60.94 3.71 -94.04
CA VAL A 172 -60.10 4.23 -92.95
C VAL A 172 -60.51 3.62 -91.60
N PHE A 173 -61.81 3.48 -91.34
CA PHE A 173 -62.35 2.86 -90.14
C PHE A 173 -61.94 1.39 -90.04
N GLU A 174 -62.15 0.59 -91.08
CA GLU A 174 -61.74 -0.82 -91.12
C GLU A 174 -60.23 -0.98 -90.90
N PHE A 175 -59.42 -0.10 -91.50
CA PHE A 175 -57.98 -0.11 -91.30
C PHE A 175 -57.60 0.21 -89.84
N ALA A 176 -58.25 1.19 -89.22
CA ALA A 176 -58.06 1.51 -87.81
C ALA A 176 -58.47 0.35 -86.88
N VAL A 177 -59.60 -0.30 -87.17
CA VAL A 177 -60.08 -1.49 -86.43
C VAL A 177 -59.09 -2.65 -86.55
N LYS A 178 -58.59 -2.94 -87.76
CA LYS A 178 -57.55 -3.96 -87.97
C LYS A 178 -56.30 -3.67 -87.14
N ARG A 179 -55.80 -2.44 -87.20
CA ARG A 179 -54.64 -2.00 -86.40
C ARG A 179 -54.87 -2.14 -84.90
N LEU A 180 -56.04 -1.77 -84.39
CA LEU A 180 -56.38 -1.97 -82.98
C LEU A 180 -56.42 -3.45 -82.62
N SER A 181 -57.00 -4.29 -83.47
CA SER A 181 -57.05 -5.73 -83.24
C SER A 181 -55.65 -6.36 -83.20
N ASP A 182 -54.72 -5.88 -84.04
CA ASP A 182 -53.34 -6.35 -84.04
C ASP A 182 -52.55 -5.85 -82.83
N GLN A 183 -52.84 -4.64 -82.35
CA GLN A 183 -52.28 -4.11 -81.10
C GLN A 183 -52.78 -4.91 -79.88
N VAL A 184 -54.07 -5.25 -79.83
CA VAL A 184 -54.64 -6.09 -78.77
C VAL A 184 -53.98 -7.46 -78.78
N LYS A 185 -53.88 -8.13 -79.94
CA LYS A 185 -53.17 -9.42 -80.07
C LYS A 185 -51.72 -9.33 -79.61
N SER A 186 -51.00 -8.26 -79.99
CA SER A 186 -49.60 -8.04 -79.58
C SER A 186 -49.47 -7.80 -78.07
N PHE A 187 -50.49 -7.19 -77.45
CA PHE A 187 -50.53 -6.99 -76.01
C PHE A 187 -50.84 -8.29 -75.26
N ASP A 188 -51.76 -9.09 -75.78
CA ASP A 188 -52.08 -10.42 -75.24
C ASP A 188 -50.87 -11.36 -75.32
N THR A 189 -50.14 -11.37 -76.44
CA THR A 189 -48.90 -12.14 -76.55
C THR A 189 -47.86 -11.65 -75.56
N PHE A 190 -47.69 -10.33 -75.41
CA PHE A 190 -46.78 -9.75 -74.40
C PHE A 190 -47.16 -10.14 -72.95
N ILE A 191 -48.45 -10.10 -72.61
CA ILE A 191 -48.94 -10.53 -71.28
C ILE A 191 -48.64 -12.02 -71.08
N SER A 192 -48.91 -12.86 -72.08
CA SER A 192 -48.67 -14.30 -71.97
C SER A 192 -47.18 -14.64 -71.77
N GLU A 193 -46.29 -13.96 -72.51
CA GLU A 193 -44.84 -14.11 -72.34
C GLU A 193 -44.36 -13.62 -70.96
N SER A 194 -44.88 -12.48 -70.51
CA SER A 194 -44.54 -11.91 -69.21
C SER A 194 -44.99 -12.83 -68.07
N HIS A 195 -46.22 -13.35 -68.16
CA HIS A 195 -46.76 -14.33 -67.23
C HIS A 195 -45.91 -15.61 -67.23
N HIS A 196 -45.56 -16.13 -68.40
CA HIS A 196 -44.70 -17.32 -68.50
C HIS A 196 -43.31 -17.08 -67.88
N LYS A 197 -42.67 -15.93 -68.16
CA LYS A 197 -41.40 -15.54 -67.53
C LYS A 197 -41.54 -15.44 -66.00
N SER A 198 -42.61 -14.85 -65.50
CA SER A 198 -42.88 -14.77 -64.06
C SER A 198 -43.04 -16.16 -63.43
N MET A 199 -43.81 -17.05 -64.07
CA MET A 199 -44.02 -18.43 -63.58
C MET A 199 -42.74 -19.26 -63.61
N THR A 200 -41.90 -19.11 -64.64
CA THR A 200 -40.60 -19.81 -64.66
C THR A 200 -39.68 -19.31 -63.54
N ILE A 201 -39.68 -18.02 -63.23
CA ILE A 201 -38.91 -17.47 -62.10
C ILE A 201 -39.49 -17.97 -60.77
N LEU A 202 -40.81 -17.96 -60.61
CA LEU A 202 -41.49 -18.45 -59.42
C LEU A 202 -41.17 -19.93 -59.18
N SER A 203 -41.28 -20.78 -60.20
CA SER A 203 -40.94 -22.20 -60.08
C SER A 203 -39.46 -22.44 -59.72
N LYS A 204 -38.53 -21.61 -60.21
CA LYS A 204 -37.12 -21.68 -59.82
C LYS A 204 -36.93 -21.25 -58.36
N SER A 205 -37.64 -20.20 -57.93
CA SER A 205 -37.59 -19.72 -56.55
C SER A 205 -38.16 -20.74 -55.56
N GLU A 206 -39.23 -21.43 -55.94
CA GLU A 206 -39.81 -22.52 -55.13
C GLU A 206 -38.86 -23.70 -55.03
N LYS A 207 -38.22 -24.10 -56.14
CA LYS A 207 -37.19 -25.16 -56.11
C LYS A 207 -36.04 -24.81 -55.17
N LEU A 208 -35.54 -23.57 -55.25
CA LEU A 208 -34.47 -23.09 -54.35
C LEU A 208 -34.94 -23.04 -52.90
N ARG A 209 -36.16 -22.56 -52.64
CA ARG A 209 -36.77 -22.54 -51.30
C ARG A 209 -36.81 -23.94 -50.70
N ASN A 210 -37.27 -24.92 -51.47
CA ASN A 210 -37.35 -26.31 -51.03
C ASN A 210 -35.95 -26.91 -50.75
N GLN A 211 -34.94 -26.59 -51.58
CA GLN A 211 -33.56 -27.02 -51.33
C GLN A 211 -32.99 -26.42 -50.03
N VAL A 212 -33.23 -25.13 -49.79
CA VAL A 212 -32.82 -24.45 -48.55
C VAL A 212 -33.54 -25.05 -47.35
N GLU A 213 -34.83 -25.36 -47.47
CA GLU A 213 -35.63 -25.98 -46.42
C GLU A 213 -35.10 -27.37 -46.04
N LEU A 214 -34.73 -28.20 -47.03
CA LEU A 214 -34.08 -29.50 -46.79
C LEU A 214 -32.75 -29.35 -46.05
N GLN A 215 -31.88 -28.42 -46.50
CA GLN A 215 -30.60 -28.15 -45.84
C GLN A 215 -30.78 -27.63 -44.40
N LEU A 216 -31.81 -26.82 -44.15
CA LEU A 216 -32.13 -26.32 -42.82
C LEU A 216 -32.57 -27.47 -41.90
N GLN A 217 -33.39 -28.39 -42.41
CA GLN A 217 -33.80 -29.59 -41.66
C GLN A 217 -32.60 -30.49 -41.31
N GLU A 218 -31.67 -30.72 -42.25
CA GLU A 218 -30.44 -31.47 -42.00
C GLU A 218 -29.55 -30.80 -40.94
N LEU A 219 -29.39 -29.46 -41.01
CA LEU A 219 -28.63 -28.73 -39.99
C LEU A 219 -29.32 -28.79 -38.62
N GLN A 220 -30.65 -28.75 -38.59
CA GLN A 220 -31.42 -28.87 -37.36
C GLN A 220 -31.29 -30.27 -36.75
N SER A 221 -31.35 -31.34 -37.54
CA SER A 221 -31.15 -32.70 -37.05
C SER A 221 -29.75 -32.89 -36.46
N VAL A 222 -28.71 -32.40 -37.16
CA VAL A 222 -27.32 -32.45 -36.67
C VAL A 222 -27.15 -31.63 -35.38
N ALA A 223 -27.79 -30.46 -35.29
CA ALA A 223 -27.74 -29.63 -34.08
C ALA A 223 -28.39 -30.33 -32.87
N ILE A 224 -29.52 -31.01 -33.10
CA ILE A 224 -30.20 -31.80 -32.06
C ILE A 224 -29.31 -32.97 -31.64
N GLU A 225 -28.75 -33.73 -32.59
CA GLU A 225 -27.83 -34.84 -32.30
C GLU A 225 -26.63 -34.37 -31.47
N LYS A 226 -25.97 -33.29 -31.88
CA LYS A 226 -24.87 -32.67 -31.12
C LYS A 226 -25.29 -32.32 -29.70
N PHE A 227 -26.46 -31.69 -29.53
CA PHE A 227 -26.97 -31.34 -28.21
C PHE A 227 -27.24 -32.57 -27.34
N THR A 228 -27.81 -33.64 -27.91
CA THR A 228 -28.05 -34.89 -27.16
C THR A 228 -26.75 -35.55 -26.72
N ILE A 229 -25.73 -35.57 -27.58
CA ILE A 229 -24.40 -36.10 -27.24
C ILE A 229 -23.76 -35.24 -26.14
N MET A 230 -23.82 -33.91 -26.28
CA MET A 230 -23.29 -32.96 -25.31
C MET A 230 -23.93 -33.15 -23.93
N SER A 231 -25.26 -33.25 -23.88
CA SER A 231 -26.01 -33.50 -22.64
C SER A 231 -25.64 -34.85 -22.01
N LYS A 232 -25.55 -35.92 -22.81
CA LYS A 232 -25.10 -37.23 -22.33
C LYS A 232 -23.69 -37.18 -21.77
N LEU A 233 -22.77 -36.46 -22.43
CA LEU A 233 -21.39 -36.32 -21.98
C LEU A 233 -21.30 -35.58 -20.64
N ILE A 234 -21.99 -34.46 -20.49
CA ILE A 234 -22.06 -33.71 -19.21
C ILE A 234 -22.63 -34.62 -18.10
N GLY A 235 -23.69 -35.37 -18.40
CA GLY A 235 -24.27 -36.33 -17.45
C GLY A 235 -23.29 -37.45 -17.06
N LEU A 236 -22.46 -37.92 -17.99
CA LEU A 236 -21.42 -38.91 -17.73
C LEU A 236 -20.27 -38.33 -16.91
N GLU A 237 -19.83 -37.10 -17.21
CA GLU A 237 -18.80 -36.40 -16.42
C GLU A 237 -19.24 -36.28 -14.96
N TYR A 238 -20.48 -35.81 -14.74
CA TYR A 238 -21.04 -35.65 -13.40
C TYR A 238 -21.06 -36.99 -12.64
N LYS A 239 -21.54 -38.06 -13.29
CA LYS A 239 -21.55 -39.41 -12.70
C LYS A 239 -20.13 -39.90 -12.41
N TYR A 240 -19.20 -39.68 -13.31
CA TYR A 240 -17.79 -40.05 -13.14
C TYR A 240 -17.14 -39.29 -11.98
N GLY A 241 -17.33 -37.98 -11.90
CA GLY A 241 -16.85 -37.15 -10.79
C GLY A 241 -17.45 -37.59 -9.45
N LEU A 242 -18.74 -37.93 -9.42
CA LEU A 242 -19.39 -38.48 -8.22
C LEU A 242 -18.79 -39.83 -7.82
N GLN A 243 -18.55 -40.73 -8.78
CA GLN A 243 -17.91 -42.01 -8.53
C GLN A 243 -16.46 -41.86 -8.04
N GLN A 244 -15.70 -40.90 -8.57
CA GLN A 244 -14.37 -40.58 -8.05
C GLN A 244 -14.43 -40.11 -6.59
N LYS A 245 -15.41 -39.26 -6.22
CA LYS A 245 -15.60 -38.84 -4.83
C LYS A 245 -15.87 -40.03 -3.91
N TYR A 246 -16.75 -40.94 -4.31
CA TYR A 246 -16.99 -42.17 -3.54
C TYR A 246 -15.76 -43.08 -3.49
N GLY A 247 -15.01 -43.20 -4.58
CA GLY A 247 -13.74 -43.94 -4.62
C GLY A 247 -12.71 -43.37 -3.63
N ARG A 248 -12.57 -42.04 -3.55
CA ARG A 248 -11.71 -41.36 -2.57
C ARG A 248 -12.14 -41.65 -1.14
N PHE A 249 -13.42 -41.51 -0.86
CA PHE A 249 -13.99 -41.80 0.45
C PHE A 249 -13.70 -43.24 0.91
N LEU A 250 -13.99 -44.21 0.05
CA LEU A 250 -13.73 -45.62 0.33
C LEU A 250 -12.23 -45.93 0.47
N TYR A 251 -11.38 -45.24 -0.29
CA TYR A 251 -9.93 -45.37 -0.15
C TYR A 251 -9.45 -44.89 1.22
N TYR A 252 -9.90 -43.73 1.71
CA TYR A 252 -9.46 -43.23 3.03
C TYR A 252 -9.93 -44.09 4.20
N LEU A 253 -11.12 -44.68 4.09
CA LEU A 253 -11.64 -45.61 5.08
C LEU A 253 -10.94 -46.97 5.08
N SER A 254 -10.28 -47.33 3.97
CA SER A 254 -9.55 -48.59 3.88
C SER A 254 -8.30 -48.60 4.80
N PRO A 255 -7.93 -49.77 5.35
CA PRO A 255 -6.79 -49.88 6.25
C PRO A 255 -5.48 -49.34 5.64
N PRO A 256 -4.61 -48.68 6.42
CA PRO A 256 -3.34 -48.14 5.92
C PRO A 256 -2.45 -49.17 5.22
N SER A 257 -2.46 -50.42 5.71
CA SER A 257 -1.70 -51.54 5.14
C SER A 257 -2.16 -51.92 3.73
N TRP A 258 -3.46 -51.77 3.43
CA TRP A 258 -4.01 -52.01 2.10
C TRP A 258 -3.74 -50.82 1.17
N ARG A 259 -3.85 -49.59 1.68
CA ARG A 259 -3.51 -48.36 0.94
C ARG A 259 -2.06 -48.35 0.44
N LEU A 260 -1.13 -48.80 1.29
CA LEU A 260 0.30 -48.90 0.94
C LEU A 260 0.55 -49.80 -0.29
N ARG A 261 -0.23 -50.89 -0.44
CA ARG A 261 -0.09 -51.83 -1.57
C ARG A 261 -0.72 -51.32 -2.85
N ASN A 262 -1.74 -50.47 -2.75
CA ASN A 262 -2.53 -49.97 -3.87
C ASN A 262 -2.35 -48.47 -4.12
N ARG A 263 -1.15 -47.94 -3.84
CA ARG A 263 -0.86 -46.50 -3.96
C ARG A 263 -0.94 -45.99 -5.40
N ASP A 264 -0.75 -46.86 -6.38
CA ASP A 264 -0.85 -46.52 -7.80
C ASP A 264 -2.27 -46.09 -8.20
N PHE A 265 -3.29 -46.63 -7.53
CA PHE A 265 -4.68 -46.17 -7.68
C PHE A 265 -4.88 -44.76 -7.10
N ALA A 266 -4.25 -44.46 -5.96
CA ALA A 266 -4.36 -43.14 -5.33
C ALA A 266 -3.66 -42.03 -6.13
N ARG A 267 -2.53 -42.36 -6.77
CA ARG A 267 -1.79 -41.44 -7.65
C ARG A 267 -2.53 -41.13 -8.95
N SER A 268 -3.19 -42.12 -9.52
CA SER A 268 -3.89 -41.99 -10.80
C SER A 268 -5.24 -41.29 -10.70
N CYS A 269 -5.97 -41.44 -9.59
CA CYS A 269 -7.22 -40.71 -9.36
C CYS A 269 -7.04 -39.33 -8.71
N GLU A 270 -5.81 -38.79 -8.72
CA GLU A 270 -5.42 -37.52 -8.05
C GLU A 270 -5.86 -37.45 -6.57
N ILE A 271 -5.98 -38.60 -5.91
CA ILE A 271 -6.52 -38.71 -4.54
C ILE A 271 -5.55 -38.08 -3.54
N GLU A 272 -4.25 -38.28 -3.73
CA GLU A 272 -3.22 -37.73 -2.83
C GLU A 272 -3.04 -36.20 -2.96
N ALA A 273 -3.35 -35.61 -4.13
CA ALA A 273 -3.04 -34.20 -4.41
C ALA A 273 -4.17 -33.22 -4.08
N LYS A 274 -5.44 -33.66 -4.10
CA LYS A 274 -6.61 -32.77 -3.98
C LYS A 274 -7.32 -32.80 -2.63
N GLY A 275 -6.84 -33.59 -1.66
CA GLY A 275 -7.48 -33.69 -0.35
C GLY A 275 -8.97 -34.10 -0.41
N PHE A 276 -9.69 -33.84 0.67
CA PHE A 276 -11.13 -34.12 0.81
C PHE A 276 -11.99 -32.90 0.42
N ASP A 277 -11.50 -32.04 -0.47
CA ASP A 277 -12.22 -30.85 -0.88
C ASP A 277 -13.34 -31.23 -1.86
N PHE A 278 -14.58 -31.13 -1.39
CA PHE A 278 -15.78 -31.45 -2.15
C PHE A 278 -16.12 -30.44 -3.26
N ILE A 279 -15.36 -29.34 -3.34
CA ILE A 279 -15.63 -28.15 -4.14
C ILE A 279 -14.69 -28.13 -5.35
N ASN A 280 -15.01 -28.94 -6.36
CA ASN A 280 -14.36 -28.87 -7.68
C ASN A 280 -15.36 -28.48 -8.78
N SER A 281 -16.40 -27.70 -8.45
CA SER A 281 -17.12 -26.94 -9.45
C SER A 281 -16.42 -25.60 -9.59
N ASN A 282 -15.37 -25.54 -10.41
CA ASN A 282 -15.02 -24.24 -10.98
C ASN A 282 -16.24 -23.85 -11.82
N GLU A 283 -16.88 -22.74 -11.47
CA GLU A 283 -18.08 -22.21 -12.14
C GLU A 283 -17.85 -21.89 -13.63
N ASP A 284 -16.60 -21.97 -14.11
CA ASP A 284 -16.13 -21.62 -15.45
C ASP A 284 -15.70 -22.83 -16.31
N ASP A 285 -16.16 -24.05 -16.01
CA ASP A 285 -15.88 -25.23 -16.85
C ASP A 285 -16.70 -25.15 -18.17
N ASN A 286 -16.13 -24.45 -19.16
CA ASN A 286 -16.65 -24.44 -20.53
C ASN A 286 -16.63 -25.88 -21.11
N PHE A 287 -17.61 -26.25 -21.94
CA PHE A 287 -17.76 -27.62 -22.45
C PHE A 287 -16.50 -28.18 -23.12
N ALA A 288 -15.68 -27.32 -23.74
CA ALA A 288 -14.41 -27.72 -24.33
C ALA A 288 -13.41 -28.26 -23.28
N VAL A 289 -13.35 -27.63 -22.10
CA VAL A 289 -12.48 -28.05 -20.99
C VAL A 289 -12.95 -29.37 -20.40
N ILE A 290 -14.26 -29.54 -20.26
CA ILE A 290 -14.90 -30.80 -19.85
C ILE A 290 -14.55 -31.93 -20.82
N PHE A 291 -14.67 -31.65 -22.12
CA PHE A 291 -14.37 -32.61 -23.18
C PHE A 291 -12.90 -33.03 -23.18
N GLU A 292 -11.97 -32.08 -23.11
CA GLU A 292 -10.53 -32.36 -23.04
C GLU A 292 -10.17 -33.17 -21.79
N ARG A 293 -10.75 -32.84 -20.63
CA ARG A 293 -10.56 -33.58 -19.38
C ARG A 293 -11.01 -35.04 -19.51
N LEU A 294 -12.23 -35.27 -20.00
CA LEU A 294 -12.76 -36.61 -20.27
C LEU A 294 -11.93 -37.35 -21.32
N GLN A 295 -11.47 -36.64 -22.33
CA GLN A 295 -10.61 -37.20 -23.37
C GLN A 295 -9.29 -37.72 -22.78
N HIS A 296 -8.62 -36.91 -21.94
CA HIS A 296 -7.41 -37.34 -21.24
C HIS A 296 -7.64 -38.55 -20.32
N ILE A 297 -8.79 -38.61 -19.65
CA ILE A 297 -9.16 -39.74 -18.79
C ILE A 297 -9.39 -41.02 -19.62
N CYS A 298 -10.12 -40.92 -20.73
CA CYS A 298 -10.46 -42.06 -21.58
C CYS A 298 -9.27 -42.60 -22.39
N TYR A 299 -8.35 -41.74 -22.81
CA TYR A 299 -7.12 -42.15 -23.51
C TYR A 299 -5.95 -42.48 -22.56
N GLY A 300 -6.08 -42.17 -21.26
CA GLY A 300 -5.17 -42.66 -20.23
C GLY A 300 -5.28 -44.18 -20.05
N VAL A 301 -4.27 -44.80 -19.43
CA VAL A 301 -4.33 -46.22 -19.07
C VAL A 301 -5.47 -46.40 -18.05
N PRO A 302 -6.53 -47.17 -18.36
CA PRO A 302 -7.63 -47.37 -17.43
C PRO A 302 -7.14 -48.23 -16.27
N ILE A 303 -6.81 -47.58 -15.15
CA ILE A 303 -6.40 -48.28 -13.94
C ILE A 303 -7.66 -48.84 -13.30
N LYS A 304 -7.69 -50.16 -13.14
CA LYS A 304 -8.83 -50.88 -12.55
C LYS A 304 -9.05 -50.36 -11.12
N PRO A 305 -10.27 -49.93 -10.76
CA PRO A 305 -10.55 -49.50 -9.39
C PRO A 305 -10.38 -50.70 -8.46
N ALA A 306 -9.38 -50.61 -7.58
CA ALA A 306 -9.21 -51.56 -6.49
C ALA A 306 -10.11 -51.09 -5.34
N LEU A 307 -11.07 -51.91 -4.94
CA LEU A 307 -11.95 -51.64 -3.82
C LEU A 307 -11.62 -52.61 -2.68
N TYR A 308 -11.45 -52.06 -1.47
CA TYR A 308 -11.30 -52.87 -0.27
C TYR A 308 -12.66 -53.43 0.19
N PHE A 309 -13.68 -52.57 0.19
CA PHE A 309 -15.05 -52.93 0.57
C PHE A 309 -15.82 -53.48 -0.63
N THR A 310 -16.33 -54.71 -0.52
CA THR A 310 -17.18 -55.32 -1.57
C THR A 310 -18.65 -55.29 -1.19
N ARG A 311 -18.98 -55.29 0.11
CA ARG A 311 -20.36 -55.21 0.59
C ARG A 311 -20.55 -53.93 1.41
N PRO A 312 -21.73 -53.28 1.33
CA PRO A 312 -22.04 -52.12 2.17
C PRO A 312 -22.02 -52.41 3.68
N ARG A 313 -22.22 -53.67 4.09
CA ARG A 313 -22.16 -54.08 5.51
C ARG A 313 -20.76 -53.86 6.09
N ASP A 314 -19.73 -54.16 5.32
CA ASP A 314 -18.32 -53.98 5.72
C ASP A 314 -18.02 -52.50 6.08
N LEU A 315 -18.74 -51.55 5.48
CA LEU A 315 -18.63 -50.14 5.79
C LEU A 315 -19.32 -49.79 7.12
N MET A 316 -20.49 -50.39 7.38
CA MET A 316 -21.20 -50.22 8.66
C MET A 316 -20.37 -50.78 9.81
N ASP A 317 -19.74 -51.95 9.62
CA ASP A 317 -18.86 -52.53 10.62
C ASP A 317 -17.67 -51.59 10.96
N VAL A 318 -17.13 -50.87 9.98
CA VAL A 318 -16.11 -49.83 10.21
C VAL A 318 -16.67 -48.65 10.99
N PHE A 319 -17.88 -48.20 10.67
CA PHE A 319 -18.52 -47.11 11.42
C PHE A 319 -18.84 -47.50 12.85
N ASP A 320 -19.37 -48.70 13.09
CA ASP A 320 -19.64 -49.23 14.42
C ASP A 320 -18.32 -49.38 15.21
N ALA A 321 -17.25 -49.84 14.56
CA ALA A 321 -15.91 -49.89 15.15
C ALA A 321 -15.38 -48.48 15.47
N MET A 322 -15.62 -47.48 14.62
CA MET A 322 -15.24 -46.09 14.88
C MET A 322 -16.06 -45.50 16.03
N GLU A 323 -17.36 -45.76 16.09
CA GLU A 323 -18.24 -45.30 17.18
C GLU A 323 -17.79 -45.88 18.52
N THR A 324 -17.53 -47.19 18.57
CA THR A 324 -17.03 -47.85 19.78
C THR A 324 -15.65 -47.33 20.20
N GLN A 325 -14.74 -47.06 19.26
CA GLN A 325 -13.46 -46.40 19.54
C GLN A 325 -13.65 -44.98 20.07
N GLN A 326 -14.51 -44.18 19.46
CA GLN A 326 -14.82 -42.82 19.91
C GLN A 326 -15.42 -42.82 21.31
N LEU A 327 -16.32 -43.76 21.59
CA LEU A 327 -16.86 -43.97 22.93
C LEU A 327 -15.76 -44.32 23.93
N HIS A 328 -14.85 -45.23 23.57
CA HIS A 328 -13.71 -45.59 24.42
C HIS A 328 -12.79 -44.39 24.70
N TYR A 329 -12.47 -43.59 23.68
CA TYR A 329 -11.70 -42.35 23.85
C TYR A 329 -12.43 -41.35 24.75
N TYR A 330 -13.75 -41.19 24.57
CA TYR A 330 -14.54 -40.31 25.41
C TYR A 330 -14.54 -40.77 26.88
N THR A 331 -14.72 -42.07 27.13
CA THR A 331 -14.64 -42.66 28.47
C THR A 331 -13.25 -42.44 29.08
N HIS A 332 -12.18 -42.65 28.32
CA HIS A 332 -10.81 -42.40 28.78
C HIS A 332 -10.60 -40.93 29.13
N VAL A 333 -11.02 -40.00 28.25
CA VAL A 333 -10.95 -38.55 28.51
C VAL A 333 -11.76 -38.19 29.74
N HIS A 334 -12.95 -38.77 29.92
CA HIS A 334 -13.80 -38.53 31.08
C HIS A 334 -13.13 -38.99 32.39
N HIS A 335 -12.50 -40.17 32.39
CA HIS A 335 -11.75 -40.67 33.54
C HIS A 335 -10.49 -39.86 33.84
N VAL A 336 -9.79 -39.39 32.81
CA VAL A 336 -8.55 -38.59 32.97
C VAL A 336 -8.86 -37.13 33.36
N ALA A 337 -10.00 -36.58 32.93
CA ALA A 337 -10.40 -35.21 33.23
C ALA A 337 -10.30 -34.80 34.72
N PRO A 338 -10.84 -35.54 35.70
CA PRO A 338 -10.68 -35.18 37.11
C PRO A 338 -9.21 -35.16 37.57
N TYR A 339 -8.40 -36.14 37.15
CA TYR A 339 -6.97 -36.15 37.48
C TYR A 339 -6.23 -34.95 36.89
N THR A 340 -6.58 -34.55 35.66
CA THR A 340 -5.97 -33.34 35.06
C THR A 340 -6.38 -32.06 35.80
N LYS A 341 -7.61 -32.00 36.35
CA LYS A 341 -8.03 -30.89 37.20
C LYS A 341 -7.25 -30.88 38.51
N ILE A 342 -7.19 -32.02 39.21
CA ILE A 342 -6.42 -32.17 40.45
C ILE A 342 -4.95 -31.81 40.23
N LEU A 343 -4.35 -32.26 39.12
CA LEU A 343 -2.96 -31.93 38.79
C LEU A 343 -2.78 -30.43 38.54
N LYS A 344 -3.70 -29.79 37.80
CA LYS A 344 -3.66 -28.33 37.58
C LYS A 344 -3.78 -27.56 38.88
N ASP A 345 -4.71 -27.94 39.74
CA ASP A 345 -4.89 -27.33 41.06
C ASP A 345 -3.65 -27.56 41.94
N GLY A 346 -3.08 -28.77 41.90
CA GLY A 346 -1.81 -29.11 42.55
C GLY A 346 -0.65 -28.24 42.08
N ILE A 347 -0.52 -28.00 40.78
CA ILE A 347 0.50 -27.09 40.21
C ILE A 347 0.29 -25.66 40.71
N ILE A 348 -0.95 -25.18 40.79
CA ILE A 348 -1.27 -23.83 41.30
C ILE A 348 -0.86 -23.74 42.78
N THR A 349 -1.29 -24.68 43.62
CA THR A 349 -0.95 -24.68 45.05
C THR A 349 0.57 -24.77 45.29
N LEU A 350 1.28 -25.59 44.52
CA LEU A 350 2.74 -25.70 44.60
C LEU A 350 3.42 -24.37 44.23
N LYS A 351 2.93 -23.70 43.19
CA LYS A 351 3.45 -22.38 42.79
C LYS A 351 3.25 -21.35 43.90
N ASP A 352 2.10 -21.37 44.58
CA ASP A 352 1.83 -20.48 45.70
C ASP A 352 2.73 -20.77 46.91
N ILE A 353 2.97 -22.05 47.24
CA ILE A 353 3.92 -22.45 48.29
C ILE A 353 5.35 -21.97 47.96
N ILE A 354 5.82 -22.18 46.73
CA ILE A 354 7.14 -21.71 46.29
C ILE A 354 7.25 -20.19 46.40
N ASN A 355 6.20 -19.46 46.02
CA ASN A 355 6.17 -18.00 46.16
C ASN A 355 6.24 -17.58 47.63
N GLN A 356 5.48 -18.24 48.51
CA GLN A 356 5.52 -17.98 49.95
C GLN A 356 6.89 -18.26 50.56
N ASP A 357 7.51 -19.39 50.20
CA ASP A 357 8.84 -19.76 50.70
C ASP A 357 9.91 -18.78 50.19
N SER A 358 9.85 -18.38 48.92
CA SER A 358 10.77 -17.38 48.38
C SER A 358 10.61 -16.03 49.10
N ALA A 359 9.38 -15.60 49.41
CA ALA A 359 9.14 -14.40 50.20
C ALA A 359 9.67 -14.53 51.63
N SER A 360 9.51 -15.71 52.25
CA SER A 360 10.03 -16.01 53.60
C SER A 360 11.56 -15.95 53.65
N VAL A 361 12.24 -16.54 52.65
CA VAL A 361 13.71 -16.48 52.51
C VAL A 361 14.18 -15.05 52.30
N VAL A 362 13.55 -14.29 51.40
CA VAL A 362 13.88 -12.87 51.18
C VAL A 362 13.69 -12.06 52.47
N SER A 363 12.63 -12.31 53.23
CA SER A 363 12.40 -11.64 54.52
C SER A 363 13.47 -11.99 55.56
N SER A 364 13.96 -13.23 55.56
CA SER A 364 15.03 -13.69 56.44
C SER A 364 16.37 -13.08 56.07
N ILE A 365 16.68 -12.98 54.77
CA ILE A 365 17.88 -12.30 54.27
C ILE A 365 17.89 -10.84 54.74
N LYS A 366 16.79 -10.10 54.52
CA LYS A 366 16.68 -8.70 54.98
C LYS A 366 16.88 -8.56 56.49
N ARG A 367 16.31 -9.45 57.29
CA ARG A 367 16.54 -9.46 58.75
C ARG A 367 18.00 -9.68 59.11
N PHE A 368 18.71 -10.55 58.38
CA PHE A 368 20.14 -10.77 58.60
C PHE A 368 20.98 -9.58 58.16
N GLU A 369 20.64 -8.93 57.04
CA GLU A 369 21.29 -7.68 56.60
C GLU A 369 21.13 -6.56 57.64
N ASP A 370 19.90 -6.37 58.16
CA ASP A 370 19.64 -5.39 59.21
C ASP A 370 20.41 -5.71 60.51
N PHE A 371 20.47 -6.99 60.88
CA PHE A 371 21.23 -7.44 62.05
C PHE A 371 22.72 -7.23 61.86
N LEU A 372 23.25 -7.51 60.67
CA LEU A 372 24.65 -7.33 60.32
C LEU A 372 25.01 -5.85 60.38
N LEU A 373 24.24 -4.98 59.73
CA LEU A 373 24.41 -3.51 59.81
C LEU A 373 24.37 -3.00 61.25
N PHE A 374 23.45 -3.52 62.08
CA PHE A 374 23.40 -3.17 63.50
C PHE A 374 24.67 -3.64 64.24
N SER A 375 25.14 -4.85 63.95
CA SER A 375 26.35 -5.41 64.57
C SER A 375 27.60 -4.63 64.18
N GLU A 376 27.74 -4.23 62.91
CA GLU A 376 28.85 -3.42 62.41
C GLU A 376 28.86 -2.04 63.09
N ARG A 377 27.71 -1.36 63.15
CA ARG A 377 27.58 -0.08 63.88
C ARG A 377 27.96 -0.23 65.35
N LYS A 378 27.55 -1.33 65.97
CA LYS A 378 27.89 -1.61 67.38
C LYS A 378 29.38 -1.88 67.55
N CYS A 379 30.01 -2.62 66.64
CA CYS A 379 31.45 -2.86 66.63
C CYS A 379 32.21 -1.54 66.49
N ALA A 380 31.87 -0.70 65.51
CA ALA A 380 32.48 0.61 65.33
C ALA A 380 32.35 1.49 66.59
N HIS A 381 31.17 1.53 67.21
CA HIS A 381 30.95 2.27 68.46
C HIS A 381 31.77 1.72 69.64
N LEU A 382 31.91 0.40 69.74
CA LEU A 382 32.72 -0.23 70.78
C LEU A 382 34.21 0.00 70.55
N GLU A 383 34.65 -0.01 69.30
CA GLU A 383 36.01 0.31 68.88
C GLU A 383 36.36 1.76 69.22
N GLU A 384 35.49 2.72 68.88
CA GLU A 384 35.64 4.13 69.29
C GLU A 384 35.73 4.27 70.81
N LYS A 385 34.85 3.58 71.54
CA LYS A 385 34.90 3.57 73.02
C LYS A 385 36.18 2.95 73.55
N PHE A 386 36.65 1.86 72.96
CA PHE A 386 37.89 1.19 73.33
C PHE A 386 39.08 2.11 73.14
N PHE A 387 39.21 2.74 71.98
CA PHE A 387 40.27 3.70 71.71
C PHE A 387 40.17 4.94 72.60
N LYS A 388 38.95 5.43 72.91
CA LYS A 388 38.75 6.50 73.89
C LYS A 388 39.22 6.10 75.29
N ILE A 389 39.00 4.86 75.71
CA ILE A 389 39.48 4.35 77.00
C ILE A 389 41.00 4.21 76.98
N LEU A 390 41.58 3.67 75.91
CA LEU A 390 43.00 3.42 75.77
C LEU A 390 43.81 4.74 75.72
N TYR A 391 43.48 5.64 74.79
CA TYR A 391 44.16 6.93 74.64
C TYR A 391 43.72 7.99 75.67
N GLY A 392 42.54 7.83 76.26
CA GLY A 392 42.03 8.74 77.27
C GLY A 392 42.43 8.34 78.69
N LEU A 393 41.78 7.32 79.23
CA LEU A 393 41.90 6.97 80.65
C LEU A 393 43.18 6.19 80.94
N PHE A 394 43.49 5.14 80.16
CA PHE A 394 44.71 4.36 80.38
C PHE A 394 45.97 5.18 80.15
N TYR A 395 46.03 5.94 79.05
CA TYR A 395 47.17 6.83 78.81
C TYR A 395 47.36 7.84 79.94
N LYS A 396 46.29 8.48 80.43
CA LYS A 396 46.38 9.42 81.56
C LYS A 396 46.79 8.75 82.87
N CYS A 397 46.37 7.51 83.12
CA CYS A 397 46.63 6.84 84.39
C CYS A 397 47.99 6.14 84.45
N VAL A 398 48.49 5.61 83.33
CA VAL A 398 49.70 4.76 83.32
C VAL A 398 50.85 5.44 82.57
N ALA A 399 50.56 6.09 81.44
CA ALA A 399 51.56 6.65 80.54
C ALA A 399 51.67 8.18 80.61
N ALA A 400 50.92 8.84 81.49
CA ALA A 400 51.09 10.27 81.73
C ALA A 400 52.49 10.53 82.27
N THR A 401 53.13 11.56 81.74
CA THR A 401 54.52 11.93 82.09
C THR A 401 54.69 12.14 83.59
N ASP A 402 53.66 12.63 84.28
CA ASP A 402 53.71 12.86 85.73
C ASP A 402 53.62 11.57 86.55
N VAL A 403 52.84 10.58 86.10
CA VAL A 403 52.79 9.27 86.76
C VAL A 403 54.08 8.50 86.51
N LEU A 404 54.61 8.53 85.29
CA LEU A 404 55.92 7.95 84.96
C LEU A 404 57.04 8.59 85.79
N LYS A 405 57.07 9.92 85.91
CA LYS A 405 58.02 10.62 86.81
C LYS A 405 57.87 10.15 88.25
N LEU A 406 56.64 10.09 88.77
CA LEU A 406 56.38 9.63 90.13
C LEU A 406 56.85 8.17 90.33
N THR A 407 56.58 7.28 89.37
CA THR A 407 57.04 5.89 89.43
C THR A 407 58.56 5.79 89.45
N VAL A 408 59.25 6.57 88.62
CA VAL A 408 60.72 6.61 88.57
C VAL A 408 61.29 7.16 89.86
N HIS A 409 60.73 8.25 90.40
CA HIS A 409 61.19 8.84 91.67
C HIS A 409 60.96 7.91 92.86
N LEU A 410 59.81 7.24 92.94
CA LEU A 410 59.52 6.27 94.00
C LEU A 410 60.42 5.04 93.90
N GLN A 411 60.64 4.50 92.70
CA GLN A 411 61.58 3.40 92.49
C GLN A 411 63.01 3.82 92.88
N PHE A 412 63.44 5.02 92.52
CA PHE A 412 64.75 5.55 92.91
C PHE A 412 64.89 5.70 94.43
N CYS A 413 63.88 6.25 95.11
CA CYS A 413 63.89 6.37 96.57
C CYS A 413 63.89 5.00 97.25
N TYR A 414 63.13 4.04 96.73
CA TYR A 414 63.10 2.67 97.24
C TYR A 414 64.46 1.97 97.08
N GLU A 415 65.05 2.04 95.88
CA GLU A 415 66.39 1.49 95.63
C GLU A 415 67.44 2.13 96.54
N ARG A 416 67.37 3.44 96.81
CA ARG A 416 68.34 4.09 97.68
C ARG A 416 68.18 3.72 99.16
N VAL A 417 66.95 3.56 99.64
CA VAL A 417 66.67 3.29 101.07
C VAL A 417 66.84 1.82 101.41
N LEU A 418 66.43 0.91 100.52
CA LEU A 418 66.46 -0.54 100.75
C LEU A 418 67.58 -1.27 99.98
N GLN A 419 68.29 -0.57 99.07
CA GLN A 419 69.40 -1.11 98.25
C GLN A 419 69.03 -2.27 97.32
N GLU A 420 67.74 -2.60 97.21
CA GLU A 420 67.20 -3.64 96.33
C GLU A 420 66.48 -3.00 95.14
N LYS A 421 66.71 -3.56 93.94
CA LYS A 421 65.96 -3.15 92.75
C LYS A 421 64.55 -3.73 92.82
N PRO A 422 63.49 -2.91 92.75
CA PRO A 422 62.13 -3.41 92.77
C PRO A 422 61.80 -4.04 91.42
N LEU A 423 61.97 -5.36 91.30
CA LEU A 423 61.48 -6.11 90.15
C LEU A 423 60.01 -6.46 90.39
N ASN A 424 59.12 -5.93 89.54
CA ASN A 424 57.69 -6.27 89.43
C ASN A 424 56.79 -5.95 90.65
N MET A 425 57.13 -4.96 91.46
CA MET A 425 56.27 -4.52 92.58
C MET A 425 55.36 -3.36 92.17
N ASP A 426 54.07 -3.42 92.55
CA ASP A 426 53.08 -2.38 92.25
C ASP A 426 53.45 -1.05 92.95
N LEU A 427 53.19 0.10 92.32
CA LEU A 427 53.59 1.43 92.81
C LEU A 427 53.10 1.68 94.24
N ARG A 428 51.88 1.20 94.55
CA ARG A 428 51.28 1.31 95.88
C ARG A 428 52.06 0.53 96.94
N THR A 429 52.61 -0.62 96.58
CA THR A 429 53.40 -1.46 97.49
C THR A 429 54.79 -0.87 97.75
N ILE A 430 55.41 -0.26 96.73
CA ILE A 430 56.67 0.50 96.85
C ILE A 430 56.48 1.72 97.77
N ALA A 431 55.38 2.46 97.60
CA ALA A 431 55.11 3.62 98.45
C ALA A 431 54.85 3.22 99.91
N LYS A 432 54.05 2.17 100.17
CA LYS A 432 53.74 1.69 101.53
C LYS A 432 54.94 1.14 102.27
N SER A 433 55.82 0.42 101.58
CA SER A 433 57.05 -0.10 102.19
C SER A 433 58.00 1.03 102.56
N LEU A 434 58.13 2.04 101.69
CA LEU A 434 58.91 3.24 101.99
C LEU A 434 58.30 4.04 103.15
N GLU A 435 56.97 4.16 103.20
CA GLU A 435 56.25 4.76 104.32
C GLU A 435 56.47 3.95 105.62
N PHE A 436 56.42 2.62 105.56
CA PHE A 436 56.70 1.77 106.72
C PHE A 436 58.13 1.95 107.23
N VAL A 437 59.12 2.01 106.34
CA VAL A 437 60.52 2.29 106.71
C VAL A 437 60.65 3.67 107.32
N TYR A 438 59.99 4.68 106.74
CA TYR A 438 59.96 6.03 107.32
C TYR A 438 59.35 6.02 108.73
N MET A 439 58.21 5.36 108.90
CA MET A 439 57.54 5.24 110.20
C MET A 439 58.37 4.44 111.20
N ASP A 440 59.09 3.41 110.78
CA ASP A 440 59.98 2.64 111.63
C ASP A 440 61.23 3.44 112.04
N LEU A 441 61.79 4.24 111.13
CA LEU A 441 62.85 5.20 111.45
C LEU A 441 62.37 6.30 112.39
N SER A 442 61.16 6.83 112.20
CA SER A 442 60.52 7.79 113.11
C SER A 442 60.30 7.16 114.49
N LYS A 443 59.75 5.95 114.57
CA LYS A 443 59.59 5.23 115.85
C LYS A 443 60.94 4.99 116.52
N LYS A 444 61.96 4.62 115.76
CA LYS A 444 63.33 4.47 116.27
C LYS A 444 63.84 5.80 116.83
N LEU A 445 63.64 6.92 116.13
CA LEU A 445 63.97 8.27 116.61
C LEU A 445 63.22 8.63 117.89
N ASP A 446 61.91 8.39 117.95
CA ASP A 446 61.08 8.70 119.11
C ASP A 446 61.39 7.80 120.33
N SER A 447 61.85 6.57 120.10
CA SER A 447 62.27 5.64 121.15
C SER A 447 63.60 6.01 121.82
N ILE A 448 64.36 6.95 121.23
CA ILE A 448 65.61 7.42 121.82
C ILE A 448 65.29 8.27 123.05
N LYS A 449 65.56 7.71 124.24
CA LYS A 449 65.37 8.39 125.52
C LYS A 449 66.10 9.75 125.53
N SER A 450 65.43 10.79 126.04
CA SER A 450 65.98 12.16 126.20
C SER A 450 67.38 12.16 126.82
N ASP A 451 67.68 11.25 127.75
CA ASP A 451 68.99 11.16 128.40
C ASP A 451 70.10 10.53 127.53
N ALA A 452 69.75 9.69 126.55
CA ALA A 452 70.71 9.20 125.55
C ALA A 452 71.06 10.31 124.54
N VAL A 453 70.06 11.08 124.10
CA VAL A 453 70.28 12.29 123.27
C VAL A 453 71.07 13.34 124.05
N ARG A 454 70.74 13.60 125.32
CA ARG A 454 71.47 14.55 126.17
C ARG A 454 72.91 14.11 126.40
N ARG A 455 73.17 12.81 126.60
CA ARG A 455 74.54 12.27 126.67
C ARG A 455 75.30 12.35 125.35
N ALA A 456 74.63 12.13 124.21
CA ALA A 456 75.24 12.30 122.89
C ALA A 456 75.53 13.78 122.59
N VAL A 457 74.62 14.68 122.95
CA VAL A 457 74.80 16.14 122.85
C VAL A 457 75.92 16.60 123.78
N ILE A 458 75.99 16.12 125.02
CA ILE A 458 77.11 16.41 125.93
C ILE A 458 78.42 15.88 125.34
N LYS A 459 78.46 14.65 124.81
CA LYS A 459 79.65 14.10 124.13
C LYS A 459 80.05 14.90 122.89
N CYS A 460 79.10 15.30 122.04
CA CYS A 460 79.37 16.18 120.90
C CYS A 460 79.88 17.54 121.36
N MET A 461 79.26 18.15 122.38
CA MET A 461 79.72 19.41 122.96
C MET A 461 81.09 19.29 123.64
N ASP A 462 81.41 18.16 124.25
CA ASP A 462 82.73 17.92 124.85
C ASP A 462 83.80 17.68 123.78
N ILE A 463 83.47 16.99 122.68
CA ILE A 463 84.34 16.86 121.51
C ILE A 463 84.55 18.23 120.85
N GLU A 464 83.49 19.02 120.65
CA GLU A 464 83.58 20.39 120.15
C GLU A 464 84.41 21.28 121.10
N LYS A 465 84.21 21.20 122.42
CA LYS A 465 85.05 21.90 123.40
C LYS A 465 86.51 21.46 123.34
N LEU A 466 86.78 20.17 123.15
CA LEU A 466 88.14 19.65 122.99
C LEU A 466 88.77 20.17 121.70
N GLN A 467 88.02 20.18 120.59
CA GLN A 467 88.46 20.75 119.32
C GLN A 467 88.70 22.26 119.45
N ILE A 468 87.84 23.00 120.13
CA ILE A 468 88.02 24.44 120.41
C ILE A 468 89.24 24.67 121.31
N ARG A 469 89.49 23.83 122.33
CA ARG A 469 90.69 23.93 123.17
C ARG A 469 91.96 23.65 122.38
N ARG A 470 91.95 22.62 121.51
CA ARG A 470 93.08 22.33 120.59
C ARG A 470 93.28 23.47 119.61
N ALA A 471 92.21 24.02 119.03
CA ALA A 471 92.25 25.18 118.15
C ALA A 471 92.79 26.42 118.87
N ASN A 472 92.42 26.67 120.13
CA ASN A 472 92.93 27.78 120.94
C ASN A 472 94.41 27.60 121.29
N LYS A 473 94.86 26.39 121.67
CA LYS A 473 96.28 26.10 121.90
C LYS A 473 97.10 26.28 120.62
N ALA A 474 96.63 25.72 119.51
CA ALA A 474 97.24 25.92 118.20
C ALA A 474 97.26 27.40 117.80
N ALA A 475 96.20 28.17 118.11
CA ALA A 475 96.17 29.60 117.87
C ALA A 475 97.15 30.39 118.76
N THR A 476 97.35 30.00 120.02
CA THR A 476 98.39 30.62 120.88
C THR A 476 99.80 30.28 120.42
N GLU A 477 100.04 29.04 119.99
CA GLU A 477 101.32 28.60 119.42
C GLU A 477 101.58 29.33 118.10
N LEU A 478 100.59 29.44 117.21
CA LEU A 478 100.69 30.24 115.98
C LEU A 478 100.93 31.73 116.26
N ARG A 479 100.33 32.31 117.31
CA ARG A 479 100.63 33.69 117.71
C ARG A 479 102.06 33.85 118.21
N LEU A 480 102.58 32.87 118.96
CA LEU A 480 103.98 32.83 119.38
C LEU A 480 104.92 32.66 118.18
N PHE A 481 104.60 31.76 117.25
CA PHE A 481 105.33 31.59 116.00
C PHE A 481 105.33 32.87 115.17
N HIS A 482 104.18 33.51 114.95
CA HIS A 482 104.12 34.78 114.24
C HIS A 482 104.84 35.91 114.97
N ARG A 483 104.89 35.89 116.32
CA ARG A 483 105.68 36.86 117.08
C ARG A 483 107.18 36.60 116.91
N LEU A 484 107.63 35.35 117.00
CA LEU A 484 109.01 34.93 116.75
C LEU A 484 109.43 35.20 115.30
N GLU A 485 108.58 34.88 114.33
CA GLU A 485 108.76 35.19 112.92
C GLU A 485 108.88 36.69 112.71
N ARG A 486 108.03 37.49 113.36
CA ARG A 486 108.13 38.96 113.30
C ARG A 486 109.37 39.51 114.01
N GLU A 487 109.82 38.91 115.11
CA GLU A 487 111.06 39.29 115.80
C GLU A 487 112.30 38.89 114.98
N LEU A 488 112.30 37.71 114.34
CA LEU A 488 113.31 37.29 113.37
C LEU A 488 113.34 38.24 112.17
N LEU A 489 112.21 38.46 111.50
CA LEU A 489 112.11 39.39 110.36
C LEU A 489 112.50 40.82 110.74
N ARG A 490 112.24 41.26 111.98
CA ARG A 490 112.70 42.56 112.52
C ARG A 490 114.21 42.60 112.78
N SER A 491 114.82 41.50 113.25
CA SER A 491 116.28 41.41 113.44
C SER A 491 117.06 41.43 112.12
N PHE A 492 116.46 40.93 111.04
CA PHE A 492 117.01 40.96 109.68
C PHE A 492 116.67 42.25 108.88
N GLY A 493 116.07 43.26 109.51
CA GLY A 493 115.88 44.60 108.91
C GLY A 493 114.71 44.76 107.92
N PHE A 494 113.82 43.77 107.78
CA PHE A 494 112.64 43.90 106.90
C PHE A 494 111.43 44.43 107.69
N CYS A 495 111.10 45.71 107.52
CA CYS A 495 109.88 46.29 108.08
C CYS A 495 108.64 45.82 107.31
N THR A 496 108.01 44.72 107.72
CA THR A 496 106.66 44.37 107.24
C THR A 496 105.61 45.00 108.17
N ASP A 497 105.11 46.15 107.74
CA ASP A 497 104.09 46.92 108.44
C ASP A 497 102.71 46.54 107.89
N ASN A 498 102.06 45.52 108.45
CA ASN A 498 100.62 45.32 108.26
C ASN A 498 100.00 44.64 109.48
N ARG A 499 99.21 45.42 110.23
CA ARG A 499 98.53 45.01 111.46
C ARG A 499 97.17 44.38 111.11
N TYR A 500 97.02 43.09 111.38
CA TYR A 500 95.74 42.38 111.30
C TYR A 500 94.80 42.81 112.44
N LYS A 501 93.54 43.18 112.12
CA LYS A 501 92.45 43.42 113.09
C LYS A 501 91.35 42.36 112.91
N PRO A 502 90.99 41.57 113.94
CA PRO A 502 89.90 40.59 113.84
C PRO A 502 88.52 41.23 114.05
N ILE A 503 87.57 40.86 113.17
CA ILE A 503 86.18 41.31 113.11
C ILE A 503 85.30 40.52 114.10
N LYS A 504 84.43 41.21 114.84
CA LYS A 504 83.44 40.60 115.77
C LYS A 504 82.09 40.39 115.07
N HIS A 505 81.55 39.18 115.17
CA HIS A 505 80.20 38.80 114.72
C HIS A 505 79.09 39.42 115.59
N LYS A 506 78.00 39.86 114.94
CA LYS A 506 76.67 40.11 115.54
C LYS A 506 75.68 39.04 115.07
N LYS A 507 74.70 38.74 115.94
CA LYS A 507 73.73 37.65 115.84
C LYS A 507 72.35 38.12 115.35
N ASP A 508 71.70 37.18 114.66
CA ASP A 508 70.28 36.81 114.57
C ASP A 508 69.22 37.60 113.73
N GLU A 509 68.35 36.77 113.12
CA GLU A 509 66.90 36.91 112.78
C GLU A 509 66.39 37.26 111.35
N SER A 510 65.71 36.25 110.75
CA SER A 510 64.47 36.19 109.92
C SER A 510 64.11 37.24 108.83
N LYS A 511 63.72 36.74 107.62
CA LYS A 511 62.43 36.99 106.86
C LYS A 511 62.53 36.87 105.31
N ASN A 512 61.52 36.18 104.73
CA ASN A 512 60.70 36.42 103.51
C ASN A 512 61.26 36.96 102.17
N SER A 513 60.73 36.42 101.05
CA SER A 513 60.09 37.12 99.89
C SER A 513 59.97 36.16 98.67
N ASN A 514 58.80 35.89 98.05
CA ASN A 514 57.87 36.67 97.21
C ASN A 514 58.19 36.74 95.69
N LYS A 515 57.11 36.61 94.87
CA LYS A 515 56.79 37.16 93.51
C LYS A 515 56.71 36.14 92.35
N ALA A 516 55.54 35.93 91.72
CA ALA A 516 54.83 36.73 90.65
C ALA A 516 55.10 36.11 89.25
N LYS A 517 54.27 36.08 88.19
CA LYS A 517 52.98 36.68 87.75
C LYS A 517 52.53 35.98 86.43
N HIS A 518 51.28 36.22 86.02
CA HIS A 518 50.52 35.82 84.80
C HIS A 518 51.12 36.18 83.40
N ILE A 519 50.65 35.53 82.30
CA ILE A 519 49.76 36.07 81.21
C ILE A 519 49.78 35.19 79.89
N GLU A 520 48.56 34.80 79.45
CA GLU A 520 47.90 34.63 78.10
C GLU A 520 48.51 33.99 76.81
N ASN A 521 47.65 33.14 76.20
CA ASN A 521 47.27 32.90 74.78
C ASN A 521 48.24 33.19 73.61
N ASN A 522 48.41 32.20 72.71
CA ASN A 522 48.58 32.51 71.28
C ASN A 522 48.19 31.38 70.30
N VAL A 523 47.74 31.81 69.13
CA VAL A 523 47.04 31.10 68.05
C VAL A 523 47.98 30.44 67.03
N GLN A 524 47.46 29.40 66.39
CA GLN A 524 47.86 28.63 65.20
C GLN A 524 48.95 29.22 64.27
N LYS A 525 49.93 28.38 63.92
CA LYS A 525 50.69 28.48 62.65
C LYS A 525 50.60 27.13 61.92
N LYS A 526 49.93 27.10 60.77
CA LYS A 526 49.96 25.99 59.81
C LYS A 526 51.26 26.09 59.00
N LYS A 527 51.97 24.97 58.82
CA LYS A 527 53.09 24.83 57.87
C LYS A 527 52.55 24.09 56.64
N SER A 528 52.88 24.56 55.44
CA SER A 528 52.73 23.81 54.19
C SER A 528 53.75 22.67 54.15
N LEU A 529 53.34 21.49 53.65
CA LEU A 529 54.21 20.32 53.49
C LEU A 529 55.35 20.59 52.50
N THR A 530 56.47 19.91 52.73
CA THR A 530 57.72 20.00 51.97
C THR A 530 57.71 19.01 50.79
N GLU A 531 58.41 19.28 49.68
CA GLU A 531 58.42 18.40 48.48
C GLU A 531 58.77 16.93 48.77
N ALA A 532 59.63 16.69 49.76
CA ALA A 532 59.98 15.33 50.21
C ALA A 532 58.79 14.58 50.85
N GLU A 533 57.80 15.27 51.42
CA GLU A 533 56.60 14.67 52.00
C GLU A 533 55.53 14.40 50.93
N LEU A 534 55.57 15.13 49.79
CA LEU A 534 54.73 14.86 48.61
C LEU A 534 55.22 13.62 47.85
N GLU A 535 56.53 13.48 47.65
CA GLU A 535 57.11 12.26 47.06
C GLU A 535 56.83 11.02 47.93
N TYR A 536 56.86 11.17 49.26
CA TYR A 536 56.56 10.09 50.20
C TYR A 536 55.09 9.65 50.16
N LEU A 537 54.17 10.56 49.83
CA LEU A 537 52.74 10.26 49.66
C LEU A 537 52.43 9.62 48.30
N ILE A 538 53.19 9.97 47.25
CA ILE A 538 53.08 9.36 45.92
C ILE A 538 53.62 7.91 45.96
N LEU A 539 54.63 7.62 46.77
CA LEU A 539 55.30 6.32 46.79
C LEU A 539 54.52 5.19 47.51
N PHE A 540 53.52 5.53 48.33
CA PHE A 540 52.88 4.57 49.26
C PHE A 540 51.43 4.21 48.94
N THR A 541 50.93 4.55 47.76
CA THR A 541 49.58 4.17 47.39
C THR A 541 49.49 3.67 45.96
N ASP A 542 49.35 2.35 45.80
CA ASP A 542 48.88 1.73 44.56
C ASP A 542 47.39 2.05 44.41
N TRP A 543 47.03 2.99 43.53
CA TRP A 543 45.65 3.25 43.14
C TRP A 543 45.36 2.71 41.75
N THR A 544 44.15 2.21 41.57
CA THR A 544 43.58 1.69 40.32
C THR A 544 43.29 2.81 39.30
N GLU A 545 43.31 2.46 38.01
CA GLU A 545 43.36 3.31 36.80
C GLU A 545 42.30 4.45 36.63
N ASN A 546 41.36 4.67 37.54
CA ASN A 546 40.21 5.56 37.29
C ASN A 546 40.06 6.81 38.17
N GLU A 547 41.02 7.15 39.04
CA GLU A 547 40.95 8.38 39.84
C GLU A 547 42.25 9.19 39.76
N ASP A 548 42.22 10.29 39.00
CA ASP A 548 43.34 11.23 38.85
C ASP A 548 43.51 12.09 40.14
N PRO A 549 44.68 12.05 40.80
CA PRO A 549 44.89 12.67 42.11
C PRO A 549 44.97 14.21 42.11
N SER A 550 44.95 14.85 40.93
CA SER A 550 44.99 16.30 40.76
C SER A 550 43.75 17.01 41.32
N THR A 551 42.59 16.34 41.30
CA THR A 551 41.30 16.90 41.75
C THR A 551 41.24 17.18 43.25
N PHE A 552 41.94 16.39 44.07
CA PHE A 552 41.97 16.60 45.53
C PHE A 552 42.98 17.67 45.96
N LEU A 553 44.02 17.92 45.17
CA LEU A 553 45.01 18.99 45.44
C LEU A 553 44.48 20.38 45.08
N GLU A 554 43.59 20.49 44.08
CA GLU A 554 42.91 21.75 43.75
C GLU A 554 41.96 22.21 44.86
N SER A 555 41.32 21.27 45.57
CA SER A 555 40.32 21.56 46.62
C SER A 555 40.89 22.28 47.86
N LEU A 556 42.21 22.24 48.08
CA LEU A 556 42.87 22.94 49.18
C LEU A 556 43.34 24.35 48.82
N ASN A 557 43.43 24.70 47.53
CA ASN A 557 43.79 26.04 47.05
C ASN A 557 42.57 26.92 46.69
N LEU A 558 41.36 26.36 46.70
CA LEU A 558 40.14 27.03 46.22
C LEU A 558 39.36 27.83 47.29
N ASN A 559 39.87 27.95 48.52
CA ASN A 559 39.20 28.74 49.57
C ASN A 559 39.53 30.25 49.57
N ASP A 560 40.28 30.75 48.59
CA ASP A 560 40.55 32.19 48.42
C ASP A 560 39.68 32.89 47.35
N LYS A 561 38.71 32.20 46.75
CA LYS A 561 37.84 32.78 45.71
C LYS A 561 36.39 32.32 45.81
N ASN A 562 35.69 32.70 46.88
CA ASN A 562 34.22 32.72 46.91
C ASN A 562 33.73 34.08 47.42
N ASN A 563 33.89 35.11 46.58
CA ASN A 563 33.03 36.29 46.57
C ASN A 563 32.18 36.19 45.30
N GLU A 564 30.95 35.70 45.43
CA GLU A 564 29.73 36.20 44.80
C GLU A 564 28.63 35.17 45.01
N LYS A 565 27.66 35.58 45.83
CA LYS A 565 26.32 35.01 45.84
C LYS A 565 25.66 35.38 44.51
N ASP A 566 24.80 34.52 43.99
CA ASP A 566 23.37 34.83 43.93
C ASP A 566 22.59 33.82 43.07
N HIS A 567 21.35 33.56 43.52
CA HIS A 567 20.15 33.23 42.73
C HIS A 567 20.20 31.95 41.86
N ASP A 568 19.18 31.12 41.69
CA ASP A 568 17.77 31.12 42.06
C ASP A 568 17.20 29.78 41.55
N VAL A 569 16.24 29.22 42.30
CA VAL A 569 14.95 28.71 41.77
C VAL A 569 14.89 27.34 41.05
N ILE A 570 14.01 26.50 41.66
CA ILE A 570 13.16 25.41 41.12
C ILE A 570 13.84 24.15 40.58
#